data_AF-A0A0S8JXG3-F1
#
_entry.id   AF-A0A0S8JXG3-F1
#
_cell.length_a   1.000
_cell.length_b   1.000
_cell.length_c   1.000
_cell.angle_alpha   90.00
_cell.angle_beta   90.00
_cell.angle_gamma   90.00
#
_symmetry.space_group_name_H-M   'P 1'
#
loop_
_entity.id
_entity.type
_entity.pdbx_description
1 polymer ?
#
loop_
_entity_poly.entity_id
_entity_poly.type
_entity_poly.pdbx_seq_one_letter_code
_entity_poly.pdbx_strand_id
1 'polypeptide(L)'
;MQGQINIFEEDFWSINDAMHRLLQGTHAKTILLIDREGQLITSTGDTSKMDTSSFATLSAADFAATSQLALLIGEKEFSTLFHQGEKENLYVSLIAGRIILAVIFDNRTTLGLVRVKTKNTVAELERTFNGIFSKVEKETEPKKEIDDEFTRIAEEEIDRLFGA
;
A
#
# COMPACT_ATOMS: atom_id res chain seq x y z
N MET A 1 -8.32 22.95 2.13
CA MET A 1 -6.90 22.55 2.01
C MET A 1 -6.28 22.21 3.37
N GLN A 2 -6.21 23.13 4.35
CA GLN A 2 -5.61 22.83 5.69
C GLN A 2 -6.26 21.64 6.42
N GLY A 3 -7.60 21.56 6.51
CA GLY A 3 -8.26 20.44 7.16
C GLY A 3 -8.07 19.08 6.46
N GLN A 4 -7.83 19.09 5.14
CA GLN A 4 -7.62 17.88 4.34
C GLN A 4 -6.18 17.38 4.50
N ILE A 5 -5.20 18.29 4.52
CA ILE A 5 -3.80 17.98 4.83
C ILE A 5 -3.71 17.33 6.22
N ASN A 6 -4.40 17.88 7.23
CA ASN A 6 -4.44 17.30 8.57
C ASN A 6 -5.03 15.88 8.60
N ILE A 7 -6.07 15.61 7.80
CA ILE A 7 -6.68 14.27 7.74
C ILE A 7 -5.70 13.24 7.14
N PHE A 8 -5.00 13.59 6.05
CA PHE A 8 -3.98 12.69 5.48
C PHE A 8 -2.79 12.50 6.41
N GLU A 9 -2.44 13.52 7.18
CA GLU A 9 -1.42 13.43 8.23
C GLU A 9 -1.83 12.47 9.36
N GLU A 10 -3.07 12.58 9.87
CA GLU A 10 -3.61 11.66 10.88
C GLU A 10 -3.61 10.20 10.39
N ASP A 11 -4.06 9.96 9.14
CA ASP A 11 -4.04 8.64 8.53
C ASP A 11 -2.60 8.09 8.42
N PHE A 12 -1.63 8.94 8.04
CA PHE A 12 -0.22 8.58 7.97
C PHE A 12 0.36 8.20 9.34
N TRP A 13 0.06 8.97 10.39
CA TRP A 13 0.49 8.65 11.75
C TRP A 13 -0.13 7.34 12.25
N SER A 14 -1.42 7.11 11.96
CA SER A 14 -2.10 5.85 12.29
C SER A 14 -1.42 4.64 11.63
N ILE A 15 -1.07 4.74 10.33
CA ILE A 15 -0.35 3.69 9.62
C ILE A 15 1.00 3.42 10.28
N ASN A 16 1.79 4.47 10.54
CA ASN A 16 3.12 4.31 11.13
C ASN A 16 3.06 3.71 12.53
N ASP A 17 2.10 4.11 13.36
CA ASP A 17 1.94 3.58 14.72
C ASP A 17 1.55 2.08 14.70
N ALA A 18 0.62 1.68 13.82
CA ALA A 18 0.28 0.27 13.61
C ALA A 18 1.48 -0.56 13.15
N MET A 19 2.29 -0.02 12.23
CA MET A 19 3.52 -0.64 11.74
C MET A 19 4.58 -0.79 12.85
N HIS A 20 4.78 0.25 13.68
CA HIS A 20 5.72 0.19 14.80
C HIS A 20 5.29 -0.84 15.85
N ARG A 21 3.99 -0.91 16.19
CA ARG A 21 3.47 -1.96 17.08
C ARG A 21 3.68 -3.36 16.52
N LEU A 22 3.52 -3.54 15.20
CA LEU A 22 3.79 -4.81 14.55
C LEU A 22 5.27 -5.19 14.64
N LEU A 23 6.18 -4.25 14.35
CA LEU A 23 7.63 -4.44 14.45
C LEU A 23 8.02 -4.89 15.86
N GLN A 24 7.59 -4.15 16.89
CA GLN A 24 7.87 -4.46 18.29
C GLN A 24 7.23 -5.79 18.72
N GLY A 25 5.98 -6.03 18.32
CA GLY A 25 5.24 -7.24 18.69
C GLY A 25 5.75 -8.51 18.03
N THR A 26 6.50 -8.40 16.93
CA THR A 26 7.05 -9.54 16.18
C THR A 26 8.55 -9.70 16.33
N HIS A 27 9.29 -8.66 16.74
CA HIS A 27 10.75 -8.61 16.63
C HIS A 27 11.24 -8.83 15.19
N ALA A 28 10.43 -8.45 14.20
CA ALA A 28 10.85 -8.44 12.80
C ALA A 28 12.03 -7.49 12.60
N LYS A 29 12.81 -7.73 11.54
CA LYS A 29 13.93 -6.87 11.16
C LYS A 29 13.44 -5.58 10.53
N THR A 30 12.50 -5.71 9.59
CA THR A 30 11.88 -4.57 8.90
C THR A 30 10.50 -4.95 8.39
N ILE A 31 9.65 -3.94 8.24
CA ILE A 31 8.30 -4.07 7.71
C ILE A 31 8.09 -2.95 6.69
N LEU A 32 7.57 -3.30 5.51
CA LEU A 32 7.36 -2.38 4.40
C LEU A 32 5.91 -2.44 3.94
N LEU A 33 5.34 -1.28 3.62
CA LEU A 33 4.08 -1.14 2.89
C LEU A 33 4.37 -0.69 1.47
N ILE A 34 3.86 -1.45 0.51
CA ILE A 34 4.15 -1.30 -0.92
C ILE A 34 2.81 -1.29 -1.67
N ASP A 35 2.64 -0.42 -2.67
CA ASP A 35 1.47 -0.47 -3.55
C ASP A 35 1.61 -1.53 -4.66
N ARG A 36 0.62 -1.64 -5.56
CA ARG A 36 0.66 -2.64 -6.64
C ARG A 36 1.60 -2.27 -7.76
N GLU A 37 1.96 -0.99 -7.86
CA GLU A 37 2.88 -0.43 -8.82
C GLU A 37 4.35 -0.63 -8.39
N GLY A 38 4.56 -1.13 -7.16
CA GLY A 38 5.88 -1.40 -6.62
C GLY A 38 6.55 -0.18 -6.01
N GLN A 39 5.77 0.82 -5.62
CA GLN A 39 6.26 1.98 -4.88
C GLN A 39 6.22 1.70 -3.37
N LEU A 40 7.28 2.11 -2.68
CA LEU A 40 7.32 2.07 -1.23
C LEU A 40 6.47 3.20 -0.66
N ILE A 41 5.45 2.86 0.13
CA ILE A 41 4.60 3.82 0.84
C ILE A 41 5.30 4.27 2.12
N THR A 42 5.69 3.31 2.96
CA THR A 42 6.45 3.55 4.20
C THR A 42 7.15 2.27 4.66
N SER A 43 8.11 2.41 5.57
CA SER A 43 8.78 1.28 6.22
C SER A 43 9.13 1.60 7.68
N THR A 44 9.30 0.55 8.48
CA THR A 44 9.79 0.64 9.87
C THR A 44 10.76 -0.51 10.16
N GLY A 45 11.73 -0.28 11.04
CA GLY A 45 12.82 -1.21 11.35
C GLY A 45 14.12 -0.88 10.64
N ASP A 46 15.02 -1.86 10.52
CA ASP A 46 16.33 -1.65 9.91
C ASP A 46 16.30 -1.90 8.39
N THR A 47 16.35 -0.82 7.62
CA THR A 47 16.45 -0.82 6.16
C THR A 47 17.85 -0.43 5.66
N SER A 48 18.83 -0.21 6.54
CA SER A 48 20.13 0.38 6.19
C SER A 48 20.95 -0.41 5.16
N LYS A 49 20.71 -1.72 5.07
CA LYS A 49 21.41 -2.64 4.15
C LYS A 49 20.53 -3.13 2.99
N MET A 50 19.41 -2.46 2.75
CA MET A 50 18.38 -2.91 1.82
C MET A 50 18.10 -1.83 0.79
N ASP A 51 18.12 -2.20 -0.49
CA ASP A 51 17.53 -1.38 -1.54
C ASP A 51 16.00 -1.56 -1.49
N THR A 52 15.34 -0.68 -0.75
CA THR A 52 13.90 -0.74 -0.52
C THR A 52 13.10 -0.46 -1.80
N SER A 53 13.64 0.32 -2.74
CA SER A 53 12.98 0.61 -4.02
C SER A 53 12.96 -0.64 -4.89
N SER A 54 14.13 -1.27 -5.07
CA SER A 54 14.23 -2.51 -5.84
C SER A 54 13.39 -3.63 -5.20
N PHE A 55 13.40 -3.72 -3.87
CA PHE A 55 12.56 -4.69 -3.16
C PHE A 55 11.06 -4.43 -3.38
N ALA A 56 10.61 -3.17 -3.36
CA ALA A 56 9.21 -2.82 -3.58
C ALA A 56 8.74 -3.21 -4.99
N THR A 57 9.52 -2.85 -6.02
CA THR A 57 9.24 -3.25 -7.41
C THR A 57 9.19 -4.76 -7.58
N LEU A 58 10.18 -5.48 -7.05
CA LEU A 58 10.24 -6.95 -7.15
C LEU A 58 9.11 -7.63 -6.37
N SER A 59 8.74 -7.12 -5.19
CA SER A 59 7.65 -7.67 -4.38
C SER A 59 6.30 -7.50 -5.06
N ALA A 60 6.06 -6.35 -5.70
CA ALA A 60 4.83 -6.13 -6.49
C ALA A 60 4.78 -7.05 -7.72
N ALA A 61 5.90 -7.24 -8.42
CA ALA A 61 6.00 -8.16 -9.55
C ALA A 61 5.76 -9.63 -9.13
N ASP A 62 6.37 -10.06 -8.02
CA ASP A 62 6.17 -11.41 -7.44
C ASP A 62 4.70 -11.62 -7.03
N PHE A 63 4.09 -10.62 -6.38
CA PHE A 63 2.67 -10.66 -6.04
C PHE A 63 1.76 -10.73 -7.27
N ALA A 64 2.06 -9.97 -8.32
CA ALA A 64 1.31 -10.00 -9.57
C ALA A 64 1.38 -11.37 -10.25
N ALA A 65 2.57 -11.97 -10.30
CA ALA A 65 2.78 -13.31 -10.87
C ALA A 65 2.06 -14.39 -10.04
N THR A 66 2.20 -14.37 -8.72
CA THR A 66 1.53 -15.34 -7.83
C THR A 66 0.00 -15.19 -7.83
N SER A 67 -0.53 -13.99 -8.08
CA SER A 67 -1.96 -13.77 -8.31
C SER A 67 -2.47 -14.50 -9.56
N GLN A 68 -1.67 -14.55 -10.64
CA GLN A 68 -2.02 -15.35 -11.82
C GLN A 68 -2.00 -16.85 -11.52
N LEU A 69 -1.06 -17.32 -10.70
CA LEU A 69 -1.03 -18.71 -10.26
C LEU A 69 -2.29 -19.10 -9.46
N ALA A 70 -2.78 -18.20 -8.59
CA ALA A 70 -4.02 -18.43 -7.85
C ALA A 70 -5.20 -18.71 -8.80
N LEU A 71 -5.37 -17.87 -9.83
CA LEU A 71 -6.43 -18.05 -10.83
C LEU A 71 -6.32 -19.39 -11.58
N LEU A 72 -5.10 -19.80 -11.93
CA LEU A 72 -4.86 -21.06 -12.64
C LEU A 72 -5.27 -22.30 -11.82
N ILE A 73 -5.24 -22.21 -10.48
CA ILE A 73 -5.64 -23.31 -9.59
C ILE A 73 -7.08 -23.15 -9.07
N GLY A 74 -7.83 -22.15 -9.56
CA GLY A 74 -9.22 -21.90 -9.18
C GLY A 74 -9.41 -21.07 -7.92
N GLU A 75 -8.33 -20.48 -7.38
CA GLU A 75 -8.39 -19.54 -6.26
C GLU A 75 -8.58 -18.11 -6.75
N LYS A 76 -9.22 -17.26 -5.93
CA LYS A 76 -9.39 -15.83 -6.27
C LYS A 76 -8.06 -15.08 -6.18
N GLU A 77 -7.34 -15.28 -5.09
CA GLU A 77 -6.04 -14.67 -4.80
C GLU A 77 -5.36 -15.38 -3.63
N PHE A 78 -4.03 -15.32 -3.55
CA PHE A 78 -3.30 -15.67 -2.34
C PHE A 78 -3.30 -14.46 -1.40
N SER A 79 -4.02 -14.57 -0.27
CA SER A 79 -4.07 -13.49 0.73
C SER A 79 -2.76 -13.32 1.50
N THR A 80 -1.93 -14.36 1.57
CA THR A 80 -0.64 -14.34 2.24
C THR A 80 0.37 -15.22 1.51
N LEU A 81 1.64 -14.81 1.50
CA LEU A 81 2.77 -15.58 0.97
C LEU A 81 3.86 -15.73 2.03
N PHE A 82 4.64 -16.79 1.93
CA PHE A 82 5.79 -17.03 2.81
C PHE A 82 6.96 -17.57 2.01
N HIS A 83 8.09 -16.87 2.09
CA HIS A 83 9.35 -17.28 1.50
C HIS A 83 10.36 -17.55 2.62
N GLN A 84 10.82 -18.79 2.70
CA GLN A 84 11.84 -19.21 3.66
C GLN A 84 13.22 -19.02 3.06
N GLY A 85 14.07 -18.25 3.74
CA GLY A 85 15.49 -18.17 3.43
C GLY A 85 16.34 -18.87 4.49
N GLU A 86 17.64 -18.96 4.25
CA GLU A 86 18.58 -19.56 5.22
C GLU A 86 18.77 -18.69 6.47
N LYS A 87 18.69 -17.37 6.31
CA LYS A 87 18.95 -16.39 7.39
C LYS A 87 17.73 -15.51 7.68
N GLU A 88 17.09 -15.05 6.62
CA GLU A 88 15.96 -14.13 6.67
C GLU A 88 14.78 -14.79 5.99
N ASN A 89 13.59 -14.57 6.52
CA ASN A 89 12.33 -15.02 5.97
C ASN A 89 11.49 -13.81 5.59
N LEU A 90 10.63 -13.99 4.58
CA LEU A 90 9.70 -12.98 4.12
C LEU A 90 8.27 -13.50 4.28
N TYR A 91 7.46 -12.79 5.04
CA TYR A 91 6.02 -13.00 5.11
C TYR A 91 5.30 -11.82 4.46
N VAL A 92 4.41 -12.10 3.52
CA VAL A 92 3.64 -11.09 2.79
C VAL A 92 2.16 -11.26 3.10
N SER A 93 1.46 -10.15 3.29
CA SER A 93 0.00 -10.12 3.41
C SER A 93 -0.58 -9.00 2.55
N LEU A 94 -1.71 -9.25 1.92
CA LEU A 94 -2.47 -8.22 1.21
C LEU A 94 -3.35 -7.45 2.21
N ILE A 95 -3.49 -6.14 1.99
CA ILE A 95 -4.34 -5.22 2.74
C ILE A 95 -5.30 -4.56 1.74
N ALA A 96 -6.60 -4.69 2.00
CA ALA A 96 -7.67 -4.06 1.21
C ALA A 96 -7.58 -4.34 -0.29
N GLY A 97 -6.96 -5.46 -0.68
CA GLY A 97 -6.78 -5.82 -2.09
C GLY A 97 -5.89 -4.87 -2.88
N ARG A 98 -5.19 -3.90 -2.28
CA ARG A 98 -4.41 -2.88 -3.00
C ARG A 98 -3.00 -2.68 -2.47
N ILE A 99 -2.75 -3.03 -1.20
CA ILE A 99 -1.48 -2.74 -0.53
C ILE A 99 -0.83 -4.05 -0.08
N ILE A 100 0.47 -4.18 -0.33
CA ILE A 100 1.30 -5.31 0.04
C ILE A 100 2.04 -4.95 1.32
N LEU A 101 1.82 -5.72 2.38
CA LEU A 101 2.58 -5.66 3.63
C LEU A 101 3.65 -6.76 3.62
N ALA A 102 4.91 -6.36 3.60
CA ALA A 102 6.05 -7.27 3.67
C ALA A 102 6.70 -7.21 5.06
N VAL A 103 6.83 -8.36 5.72
CA VAL A 103 7.50 -8.52 7.02
C VAL A 103 8.74 -9.39 6.83
N ILE A 104 9.92 -8.82 7.06
CA ILE A 104 11.21 -9.52 6.97
C ILE A 104 11.70 -9.83 8.37
N PHE A 105 12.04 -11.09 8.64
CA PHE A 105 12.43 -11.53 9.97
C PHE A 105 13.40 -12.72 9.97
N ASP A 106 14.22 -12.80 11.00
CA ASP A 106 15.19 -13.87 11.22
C ASP A 106 14.73 -14.81 12.36
N ASN A 107 15.66 -15.63 12.84
CA ASN A 107 15.43 -16.61 13.90
C ASN A 107 15.15 -16.01 15.29
N ARG A 108 15.14 -14.68 15.46
CA ARG A 108 14.68 -14.02 16.70
C ARG A 108 13.16 -14.12 16.89
N THR A 109 12.42 -14.51 15.86
CA THR A 109 10.97 -14.70 15.90
C THR A 109 10.54 -15.94 15.12
N THR A 110 9.24 -16.24 15.18
CA THR A 110 8.67 -17.41 14.48
C THR A 110 7.60 -16.98 13.49
N LEU A 111 7.43 -17.76 12.43
CA LEU A 111 6.36 -17.56 11.46
C LEU A 111 4.98 -17.52 12.12
N GLY A 112 4.74 -18.34 13.16
CA GLY A 112 3.49 -18.35 13.90
C GLY A 112 3.20 -17.02 14.58
N LEU A 113 4.19 -16.44 15.28
CA LEU A 113 4.04 -15.15 15.93
C LEU A 113 3.81 -14.02 14.91
N VAL A 114 4.59 -14.02 13.82
CA VAL A 114 4.43 -13.07 12.71
C VAL A 114 3.02 -13.13 12.14
N ARG A 115 2.52 -14.33 11.80
CA ARG A 115 1.15 -14.51 11.27
C ARG A 115 0.08 -13.94 12.21
N VAL A 116 0.15 -14.24 13.50
CA VAL A 116 -0.84 -13.79 14.48
C VAL A 116 -0.84 -12.27 14.61
N LYS A 117 0.33 -11.65 14.74
CA LYS A 117 0.45 -10.20 14.90
C LYS A 117 0.06 -9.48 13.61
N THR A 118 0.56 -9.95 12.46
CA THR A 118 0.25 -9.36 11.16
C THR A 118 -1.24 -9.42 10.86
N LYS A 119 -1.95 -10.51 11.18
CA LYS A 119 -3.40 -10.59 10.98
C LYS A 119 -4.16 -9.47 11.69
N ASN A 120 -3.77 -9.14 12.93
CA ASN A 120 -4.41 -8.07 13.69
C ASN A 120 -4.09 -6.69 13.09
N THR A 121 -2.83 -6.46 12.72
CA THR A 121 -2.39 -5.20 12.11
C THR A 121 -3.01 -4.98 10.73
N VAL A 122 -3.15 -6.03 9.91
CA VAL A 122 -3.83 -5.96 8.61
C VAL A 122 -5.26 -5.49 8.78
N ALA A 123 -6.03 -6.07 9.71
CA ALA A 123 -7.41 -5.66 9.94
C ALA A 123 -7.56 -4.19 10.42
N GLU A 124 -6.55 -3.65 11.12
CA GLU A 124 -6.47 -2.24 11.49
C GLU A 124 -6.17 -1.37 10.25
N LEU A 125 -5.09 -1.69 9.53
CA LEU A 125 -4.65 -0.96 8.35
C LEU A 125 -5.69 -0.96 7.23
N GLU A 126 -6.45 -2.04 7.06
CA GLU A 126 -7.54 -2.12 6.09
C GLU A 126 -8.58 -1.03 6.32
N ARG A 127 -8.91 -0.71 7.58
CA ARG A 127 -9.88 0.36 7.89
C ARG A 127 -9.30 1.72 7.52
N THR A 128 -8.05 1.97 7.87
CA THR A 128 -7.36 3.22 7.54
C THR A 128 -7.25 3.42 6.03
N PHE A 129 -6.75 2.43 5.29
CA PHE A 129 -6.61 2.49 3.84
C PHE A 129 -7.96 2.61 3.11
N ASN A 130 -8.99 1.88 3.53
CA ASN A 130 -10.33 2.06 2.94
C ASN A 130 -10.87 3.48 3.17
N GLY A 131 -10.60 4.07 4.33
CA GLY A 131 -10.90 5.47 4.61
C GLY A 131 -10.15 6.43 3.68
N ILE A 132 -8.86 6.21 3.46
CA ILE A 132 -8.04 6.99 2.51
C ILE A 132 -8.59 6.86 1.09
N PHE A 133 -8.81 5.65 0.60
CA PHE A 133 -9.32 5.40 -0.76
C PHE A 133 -10.66 6.08 -1.00
N SER A 134 -11.57 6.02 -0.01
CA SER A 134 -12.87 6.68 -0.10
C SER A 134 -12.78 8.21 -0.17
N LYS A 135 -11.76 8.82 0.46
CA LYS A 135 -11.51 10.28 0.39
C LYS A 135 -10.98 10.66 -0.98
N VAL A 136 -10.00 9.91 -1.49
CA VAL A 136 -9.40 10.15 -2.82
C VAL A 136 -10.40 9.95 -3.95
N GLU A 137 -11.22 8.89 -3.90
CA GLU A 137 -12.22 8.61 -4.95
C GLU A 137 -13.26 9.75 -5.08
N LYS A 138 -13.68 10.35 -3.95
CA LYS A 138 -14.58 11.52 -3.93
C LYS A 138 -13.96 12.81 -4.46
N GLU A 139 -12.64 12.90 -4.50
CA GLU A 139 -11.91 14.06 -5.06
C GLU A 139 -11.71 13.93 -6.58
N THR A 140 -11.63 12.70 -7.08
CA THR A 140 -11.52 12.39 -8.51
C THR A 140 -12.85 12.34 -9.25
N GLU A 141 -13.99 12.27 -8.54
CA GLU A 141 -15.28 12.55 -9.18
C GLU A 141 -15.25 13.99 -9.69
N PRO A 142 -15.47 14.24 -11.00
CA PRO A 142 -15.63 15.60 -11.47
C PRO A 142 -16.78 16.18 -10.68
N LYS A 143 -16.52 17.27 -9.94
CA LYS A 143 -17.60 18.10 -9.42
C LYS A 143 -18.55 18.32 -10.59
N LYS A 144 -19.80 17.85 -10.47
CA LYS A 144 -20.88 18.14 -11.40
C LYS A 144 -21.22 19.63 -11.36
N GLU A 145 -20.26 20.47 -11.73
CA GLU A 145 -20.34 21.91 -11.94
C GLU A 145 -19.19 22.31 -12.90
N ILE A 146 -19.08 21.61 -14.02
CA ILE A 146 -18.62 22.29 -15.24
C ILE A 146 -19.92 22.62 -15.95
N ASP A 147 -20.39 23.85 -15.77
CA ASP A 147 -21.49 24.38 -16.57
C ASP A 147 -21.06 24.37 -18.05
N ASP A 148 -22.01 24.15 -18.95
CA ASP A 148 -21.82 24.26 -20.40
C ASP A 148 -21.22 25.63 -20.76
N GLU A 149 -21.49 26.66 -19.96
CA GLU A 149 -20.87 27.97 -20.07
C GLU A 149 -19.34 27.96 -19.84
N PHE A 150 -18.84 27.22 -18.85
CA PHE A 150 -17.40 27.13 -18.58
C PHE A 150 -16.67 26.32 -19.66
N THR A 151 -17.29 25.25 -20.15
CA THR A 151 -16.75 24.45 -21.27
C THR A 151 -16.60 25.32 -22.52
N ARG A 152 -17.64 26.08 -22.87
CA ARG A 152 -17.63 26.98 -24.02
C ARG A 152 -16.56 28.06 -23.91
N ILE A 153 -16.39 28.67 -22.74
CA ILE A 153 -15.35 29.69 -22.51
C ILE A 153 -13.94 29.07 -22.63
N ALA A 154 -13.74 27.86 -22.14
CA ALA A 154 -12.45 27.16 -22.26
C ALA A 154 -12.12 26.81 -23.71
N GLU A 155 -13.10 26.37 -24.50
CA GLU A 155 -12.94 26.13 -25.94
C GLU A 155 -12.58 27.41 -26.70
N GLU A 156 -13.27 28.53 -26.43
CA GLU A 156 -12.99 29.84 -27.04
C GLU A 156 -11.60 30.40 -26.70
N GLU A 157 -11.03 30.05 -25.54
CA GLU A 157 -9.70 30.49 -25.13
C GLU A 157 -8.58 29.60 -25.69
N ILE A 158 -8.82 28.29 -25.81
CA ILE A 158 -7.92 27.36 -26.50
C ILE A 158 -7.81 27.74 -27.98
N ASP A 159 -8.94 28.03 -28.64
CA ASP A 159 -8.95 28.48 -30.03
C ASP A 159 -8.22 29.83 -30.21
N ARG A 160 -8.24 30.72 -29.21
CA ARG A 160 -7.46 31.97 -29.25
C ARG A 160 -5.95 31.75 -29.07
N LEU A 161 -5.55 30.79 -28.25
CA LEU A 161 -4.14 30.52 -27.93
C LEU A 161 -3.45 29.63 -28.98
N PHE A 162 -4.20 28.72 -29.61
CA PHE A 162 -3.68 27.70 -30.51
C PHE A 162 -4.31 27.72 -31.91
N GLY A 163 -5.22 28.65 -32.18
CA GLY A 163 -5.81 28.83 -33.50
C GLY A 163 -4.76 29.21 -34.54
N ALA A 164 -4.75 28.44 -35.63
CA ALA A 164 -4.11 28.77 -36.91
C ALA A 164 -4.87 29.89 -37.65
#